data_AF-A0A527DEJ7-F1
#
_entry.id   AF-A0A527DEJ7-F1
#
_cell.length_a   1.000
_cell.length_b   1.000
_cell.length_c   1.000
_cell.angle_alpha   90.00
_cell.angle_beta   90.00
_cell.angle_gamma   90.00
#
_symmetry.space_group_name_H-M   'P 1'
#
loop_
_entity.id
_entity.type
_entity.pdbx_description
1 polymer ?
#
loop_
_entity_poly.entity_id
_entity_poly.type
_entity_poly.pdbx_seq_one_letter_code
_entity_poly.pdbx_strand_id
1 'polypeptide(L)' 'MSKSVYDRGLLKPADIAKLQRVFDEACRRREAHPDSADAREIALNLLALHNAGMVEEDM' A
#
# COMPACT_ATOMS: atom_id res chain seq x y z
N MET A 1 17.51 -14.03 0.83
CA MET A 1 17.62 -12.87 -0.06
C MET A 1 16.24 -12.28 -0.25
N SER A 2 15.98 -11.10 0.30
CA SER A 2 14.69 -10.42 0.17
C SER A 2 14.54 -9.94 -1.26
N LYS A 3 13.65 -10.60 -2.03
CA LYS A 3 13.35 -10.21 -3.40
C LYS A 3 12.77 -8.80 -3.38
N SER A 4 13.47 -7.89 -4.04
CA SER A 4 13.05 -6.51 -4.17
C SER A 4 11.70 -6.44 -4.88
N VAL A 5 10.74 -5.67 -4.35
CA VAL A 5 9.45 -5.44 -5.01
C VAL A 5 9.66 -4.81 -6.39
N TYR A 6 10.77 -4.08 -6.59
CA TYR A 6 11.18 -3.49 -7.85
C TYR A 6 11.47 -4.54 -8.95
N ASP A 7 11.83 -5.78 -8.60
CA ASP A 7 12.13 -6.85 -9.58
C ASP A 7 10.88 -7.48 -10.21
N ARG A 8 9.68 -7.26 -9.64
CA ARG A 8 8.44 -7.86 -10.17
C ARG A 8 7.77 -7.02 -11.26
N GLY A 9 8.31 -5.84 -11.59
CA GLY A 9 7.86 -5.03 -12.73
C GLY A 9 6.40 -4.53 -12.68
N LEU A 10 5.68 -4.74 -11.58
CA LEU A 10 4.24 -4.48 -11.47
C LEU A 10 3.90 -3.05 -11.06
N LEU A 11 4.78 -2.38 -10.31
CA LEU A 11 4.54 -1.02 -9.79
C LEU A 11 5.77 -0.15 -10.05
N LYS A 12 5.56 1.08 -10.56
CA LYS A 12 6.66 2.03 -10.68
C LYS A 12 7.09 2.48 -9.27
N PRO A 13 8.35 2.91 -9.07
CA PRO A 13 8.81 3.40 -7.77
C PRO A 13 7.92 4.51 -7.17
N ALA A 14 7.35 5.37 -8.02
CA ALA A 14 6.41 6.42 -7.60
C ALA A 14 5.10 5.83 -7.04
N ASP A 15 4.57 4.77 -7.65
CA ASP A 15 3.34 4.11 -7.20
C ASP A 15 3.58 3.40 -5.86
N ILE A 16 4.75 2.77 -5.69
CA ILE A 16 5.16 2.15 -4.43
C ILE A 16 5.22 3.21 -3.32
N ALA A 17 5.86 4.36 -3.58
CA ALA A 17 5.95 5.44 -2.60
C ALA A 17 4.56 6.01 -2.25
N LYS A 18 3.64 6.12 -3.21
CA LYS A 18 2.26 6.54 -2.95
C LYS A 18 1.53 5.53 -2.08
N LEU A 19 1.58 4.24 -2.43
CA LEU A 19 0.93 3.17 -1.68
C LEU A 19 1.48 3.05 -0.25
N GLN A 20 2.79 3.21 -0.06
CA GLN A 20 3.40 3.24 1.27
C GLN A 20 2.85 4.37 2.14
N ARG A 21 2.75 5.60 1.60
CA ARG A 21 2.20 6.73 2.37
C ARG A 21 0.75 6.51 2.78
N VAL A 22 -0.08 6.00 1.86
CA VAL A 22 -1.49 5.71 2.15
C VAL A 22 -1.62 4.58 3.18
N PHE A 23 -0.77 3.56 3.07
CA PHE A 23 -0.70 2.46 4.03
C PHE A 23 -0.30 2.94 5.43
N ASP A 24 0.76 3.74 5.54
CA ASP A 24 1.25 4.27 6.82
C ASP A 24 0.19 5.12 7.51
N GLU A 25 -0.50 5.98 6.75
CA GLU A 25 -1.59 6.80 7.25
C GLU A 25 -2.80 5.97 7.69
N ALA A 26 -3.17 4.95 6.90
CA ALA A 26 -4.26 4.04 7.25
C ALA A 26 -3.96 3.22 8.52
N CYS A 27 -2.71 2.76 8.68
CA CYS A 27 -2.26 2.08 9.90
C CYS A 27 -2.31 3.02 11.11
N ARG A 28 -1.82 4.25 10.97
CA ARG A 28 -1.86 5.26 12.03
C ARG A 28 -3.29 5.56 12.49
N ARG A 29 -4.22 5.79 11.54
CA ARG A 29 -5.63 6.09 11.86
C ARG A 29 -6.36 4.96 12.56
N ARG A 30 -5.92 3.72 12.32
CA ARG A 30 -6.53 2.52 12.89
C ARG A 30 -5.74 1.96 14.09
N GLU A 31 -4.69 2.66 14.52
CA GLU A 31 -3.76 2.21 15.56
C GLU A 31 -3.20 0.79 15.30
N ALA A 32 -3.09 0.42 14.02
CA ALA A 32 -2.61 -0.89 13.61
C ALA A 32 -1.09 -0.88 13.50
N HIS A 33 -0.42 -1.86 14.13
CA HIS A 33 1.01 -2.06 13.94
C HIS A 33 1.28 -2.56 12.51
N PRO A 34 2.27 -2.03 11.76
CA PRO A 34 2.52 -2.40 10.36
C PRO A 34 2.70 -3.90 10.09
N ASP A 35 3.21 -4.65 11.08
CA ASP A 35 3.41 -6.10 10.99
C ASP A 35 2.21 -6.93 11.51
N SER A 36 1.08 -6.29 11.85
CA SER A 36 -0.10 -6.99 12.36
C SER A 36 -0.93 -7.63 11.24
N ALA A 37 -1.80 -8.57 11.62
CA ALA A 37 -2.79 -9.13 10.70
C ALA A 37 -3.69 -8.03 10.11
N ASP A 38 -4.09 -7.05 10.91
CA ASP A 38 -4.93 -5.93 10.48
C ASP A 38 -4.22 -5.06 9.44
N ALA A 39 -2.93 -4.77 9.65
CA ALA A 39 -2.13 -4.04 8.67
C ALA A 39 -2.01 -4.82 7.35
N ARG A 40 -1.84 -6.13 7.42
CA ARG A 40 -1.86 -6.97 6.21
C ARG A 40 -3.17 -6.85 5.43
N GLU A 41 -4.31 -6.83 6.11
CA GLU A 41 -5.61 -6.63 5.46
C GLU A 41 -5.73 -5.23 4.83
N ILE A 42 -5.24 -4.19 5.51
CA ILE A 42 -5.18 -2.83 4.97
C ILE A 42 -4.34 -2.80 3.69
N ALA A 43 -3.15 -3.40 3.68
CA ALA A 43 -2.27 -3.45 2.51
C ALA A 43 -2.93 -4.16 1.31
N LEU A 44 -3.62 -5.28 1.55
CA LEU A 44 -4.31 -6.03 0.51
C LEU A 44 -5.48 -5.24 -0.09
N ASN A 45 -6.26 -4.55 0.75
CA ASN A 45 -7.35 -3.70 0.29
C ASN A 45 -6.83 -2.52 -0.55
N LEU A 46 -5.74 -1.88 -0.11
CA LEU A 46 -5.12 -0.78 -0.88
C LEU A 46 -4.61 -1.24 -2.25
N LEU A 47 -3.98 -2.41 -2.32
CA LEU A 47 -3.55 -2.99 -3.59
C LEU A 47 -4.74 -3.31 -4.51
N ALA A 48 -5.84 -3.84 -3.96
CA ALA A 48 -7.04 -4.12 -4.73
C ALA A 48 -7.66 -2.83 -5.30
N LEU A 49 -7.77 -1.77 -4.50
CA LEU A 49 -8.27 -0.46 -4.92
C LEU A 49 -7.39 0.17 -6.01
N HIS A 50 -6.07 0.13 -5.83
CA HIS A 50 -5.11 0.64 -6.81
C HIS A 50 -5.21 -0.12 -8.15
N ASN A 51 -5.28 -1.45 -8.10
CA ASN A 51 -5.41 -2.28 -9.29
C ASN A 51 -6.77 -2.08 -10.00
N ALA A 52 -7.81 -1.69 -9.26
CA ALA A 52 -9.11 -1.31 -9.83
C ALA A 52 -9.09 0.09 -10.47
N GLY A 53 -7.96 0.80 -10.45
CA GLY A 53 -7.82 2.15 -10.99
C GLY A 53 -8.45 3.23 -10.10
N MET A 54 -8.80 2.89 -8.85
CA MET A 54 -9.30 3.88 -7.90
C MET A 54 -8.12 4.72 -7.40
N VAL A 55 -8.18 6.00 -7.72
CA VAL A 55 -7.24 7.01 -7.24
C VAL A 55 -7.96 7.89 -6.22
N GLU A 56 -7.22 8.41 -5.24
CA GLU A 56 -7.69 9.54 -4.42
C GLU A 56 -8.21 10.62 -5.37
N GLU A 57 -9.48 11.01 -5.22
CA GLU A 57 -10.01 12.20 -5.89
C GLU A 57 -9.23 13.40 -5.34
N ASP A 58 -8.60 14.17 -6.23
CA ASP A 58 -7.93 15.41 -5.88
C ASP A 58 -8.90 16.31 -5.08
N MET A 59 -8.52 16.62 -3.84
CA MET A 59 -9.02 17.76 -3.09
C MET A 59 -8.23 19.01 -3.46
#